data_AF-A0A7W1LXD4-F1
#
_entry.id   AF-A0A7W1LXD4-F1
#
_cell.length_a   1.000
_cell.length_b   1.000
_cell.length_c   1.000
_cell.angle_alpha   90.00
_cell.angle_beta   90.00
_cell.angle_gamma   90.00
#
_symmetry.space_group_name_H-M   'P 1'
#
loop_
_entity.id
_entity.type
_entity.pdbx_description
1 polymer ?
#
loop_
_entity_poly.entity_id
_entity_poly.type
_entity_poly.pdbx_seq_one_letter_code
_entity_poly.pdbx_strand_id
1 'polypeptide(L)'
;MALMGLLHSFGLPLQRVLIYAWHPLIVWEFAGSGHVDAVAVAFVFIALLSRRRNLETATGIALGCAVLVKLFPIVLFPALYKRWGWRMPAAFALTVAIAYLPYLSIGWRAALGYLPGYTQEEGLQSGSRFFFLSLARRLFGEANVPNMAFIIFAGLVLSMIAAWCFFRPEASDTSYLKRTFILASAFILLLSPRYEWYFALLIPFLCFVPFVPMFALTASAFLLYLLWFEEKPNQTIIIHFYLYAVFGLLCIFPLWRLLERRSREDAIRRRYIRPPV
;
A
#
# COMPACT_ATOMS: atom_id res chain seq x y z
N MET A 1 5.09 -15.39 -12.44
CA MET A 1 5.81 -14.90 -13.64
C MET A 1 6.15 -13.41 -13.60
N ALA A 2 5.19 -12.49 -13.40
CA ALA A 2 5.46 -11.04 -13.43
C ALA A 2 6.52 -10.57 -12.41
N LEU A 3 6.44 -11.05 -11.16
CA LEU A 3 7.42 -10.74 -10.11
C LEU A 3 8.85 -11.14 -10.49
N MET A 4 9.04 -12.36 -11.00
CA MET A 4 10.35 -12.85 -11.45
C MET A 4 10.86 -12.06 -12.65
N GLY A 5 10.00 -11.76 -13.63
CA GLY A 5 10.36 -10.92 -14.77
C GLY A 5 10.78 -9.51 -14.34
N LEU A 6 10.13 -8.97 -13.31
CA LEU A 6 10.49 -7.67 -12.74
C LEU A 6 11.84 -7.72 -12.02
N LEU A 7 12.10 -8.74 -11.19
CA LEU A 7 13.41 -8.96 -10.54
C LEU A 7 14.53 -9.05 -11.58
N HIS A 8 14.33 -9.85 -12.63
CA HIS A 8 15.27 -9.99 -13.73
C HIS A 8 15.54 -8.65 -14.45
N SER A 9 14.50 -7.84 -14.69
CA SER A 9 14.62 -6.53 -15.35
C SER A 9 15.38 -5.47 -14.53
N PHE A 10 15.57 -5.73 -13.23
CA PHE A 10 16.39 -4.91 -12.33
C PHE A 10 17.77 -5.53 -12.06
N GLY A 11 18.11 -6.66 -12.70
CA GLY A 11 19.37 -7.38 -12.46
C GLY A 11 19.47 -7.95 -11.04
N LEU A 12 18.35 -8.16 -10.35
CA LEU A 12 18.34 -8.70 -8.99
C LEU A 12 18.34 -10.23 -9.00
N PRO A 13 18.96 -10.89 -7.99
CA PRO A 13 18.94 -12.34 -7.86
C PRO A 13 17.50 -12.88 -7.79
N LEU A 14 17.18 -13.87 -8.63
CA LEU A 14 15.84 -14.47 -8.68
C LEU A 14 15.45 -15.16 -7.38
N GLN A 15 16.43 -15.62 -6.59
CA GLN A 15 16.24 -16.25 -5.29
C GLN A 15 15.47 -15.35 -4.30
N ARG A 16 15.47 -14.03 -4.52
CA ARG A 16 14.66 -13.11 -3.70
C ARG A 16 13.17 -13.39 -3.76
N VAL A 17 12.69 -14.06 -4.81
CA VAL A 17 11.29 -14.52 -4.92
C VAL A 17 10.90 -15.44 -3.75
N LEU A 18 11.86 -16.09 -3.11
CA LEU A 18 11.63 -16.94 -1.93
C LEU A 18 11.06 -16.13 -0.75
N ILE A 19 11.39 -14.84 -0.64
CA ILE A 19 10.78 -13.96 0.38
C ILE A 19 9.26 -13.91 0.22
N TYR A 20 8.77 -13.92 -1.02
CA TYR A 20 7.34 -13.97 -1.32
C TYR A 20 6.79 -15.40 -1.20
N ALA A 21 7.43 -16.36 -1.86
CA ALA A 21 6.91 -17.72 -1.97
C ALA A 21 6.86 -18.48 -0.63
N TRP A 22 7.76 -18.15 0.31
CA TRP A 22 7.83 -18.77 1.63
C TRP A 22 7.27 -17.89 2.74
N HIS A 23 6.70 -16.73 2.41
CA HIS A 23 6.09 -15.90 3.44
C HIS A 23 4.87 -16.63 4.02
N PRO A 24 4.74 -16.79 5.36
CA PRO A 24 3.67 -17.58 5.97
C PRO A 24 2.28 -17.11 5.52
N LEU A 25 2.08 -15.79 5.45
CA LEU A 25 0.84 -15.20 4.96
C LEU A 25 0.55 -15.57 3.49
N ILE A 26 1.53 -15.63 2.60
CA ILE A 26 1.30 -16.01 1.19
C ILE A 26 0.96 -17.49 1.07
N VAL A 27 1.67 -18.34 1.81
CA VAL A 27 1.39 -19.78 1.85
C VAL A 27 -0.03 -20.03 2.34
N TRP A 28 -0.45 -19.34 3.41
CA TRP A 28 -1.77 -19.55 4.00
C TRP A 28 -2.89 -18.91 3.19
N GLU A 29 -2.80 -17.63 2.85
CA GLU A 29 -3.87 -16.90 2.14
C GLU A 29 -3.99 -17.31 0.68
N PHE A 30 -2.87 -17.43 -0.03
CA PHE A 30 -2.94 -17.57 -1.49
C PHE A 30 -2.89 -19.04 -1.90
N ALA A 31 -1.95 -19.81 -1.35
CA ALA A 31 -1.85 -21.22 -1.68
C ALA A 31 -2.84 -22.10 -0.89
N GLY A 32 -3.11 -21.75 0.37
CA GLY A 32 -4.03 -22.49 1.24
C GLY A 32 -5.50 -22.17 0.97
N SER A 33 -5.92 -20.92 1.20
CA SER A 33 -7.34 -20.53 1.13
C SER A 33 -7.82 -20.07 -0.25
N GLY A 34 -6.90 -19.78 -1.18
CA GLY A 34 -7.24 -19.29 -2.53
C GLY A 34 -7.78 -17.86 -2.54
N HIS A 35 -7.32 -17.02 -1.60
CA HIS A 35 -7.86 -15.69 -1.39
C HIS A 35 -7.72 -14.78 -2.63
N VAL A 36 -8.77 -14.03 -2.95
CA VAL A 36 -8.89 -13.23 -4.18
C VAL A 36 -7.82 -12.14 -4.30
N ASP A 37 -7.26 -11.67 -3.18
CA ASP A 37 -6.15 -10.71 -3.13
C ASP A 37 -4.92 -11.19 -3.93
N ALA A 38 -4.74 -12.50 -4.13
CA ALA A 38 -3.70 -13.04 -5.00
C ALA A 38 -3.81 -12.49 -6.44
N VAL A 39 -5.03 -12.35 -6.95
CA VAL A 39 -5.33 -11.85 -8.29
C VAL A 39 -5.06 -10.34 -8.36
N ALA A 40 -5.51 -9.57 -7.36
CA ALA A 40 -5.23 -8.13 -7.28
C ALA A 40 -3.71 -7.86 -7.24
N VAL A 41 -2.97 -8.60 -6.40
CA VAL A 41 -1.51 -8.50 -6.30
C VAL A 41 -0.85 -8.89 -7.62
N ALA A 42 -1.31 -9.96 -8.29
CA ALA A 42 -0.79 -10.35 -9.59
C ALA A 42 -0.94 -9.22 -10.63
N PHE A 43 -2.11 -8.59 -10.72
CA PHE A 43 -2.33 -7.46 -11.63
C PHE A 43 -1.50 -6.23 -11.27
N VAL A 44 -1.29 -5.92 -9.99
CA VAL A 44 -0.37 -4.85 -9.57
C VAL A 44 1.05 -5.10 -10.07
N PHE A 45 1.55 -6.34 -9.98
CA PHE A 45 2.90 -6.67 -10.45
C PHE A 45 3.01 -6.77 -11.98
N ILE A 46 1.91 -7.12 -12.68
CA ILE A 46 1.83 -6.99 -14.14
C ILE A 46 1.88 -5.50 -14.55
N ALA A 47 1.19 -4.62 -13.81
CA ALA A 47 1.24 -3.18 -14.06
C ALA A 47 2.66 -2.62 -13.85
N LEU A 48 3.35 -3.01 -12.77
CA LEU A 48 4.74 -2.63 -12.52
C LEU A 48 5.69 -3.12 -13.63
N LEU A 49 5.56 -4.38 -14.07
CA LEU A 49 6.37 -4.92 -15.16
C LEU A 49 6.07 -4.23 -16.50
N SER A 50 4.81 -3.94 -16.79
CA SER A 50 4.41 -3.20 -17.99
C SER A 50 4.96 -1.78 -17.97
N ARG A 51 4.93 -1.12 -16.80
CA ARG A 51 5.51 0.20 -16.60
C ARG A 51 7.01 0.20 -16.83
N ARG A 52 7.73 -0.84 -16.38
CA ARG A 52 9.17 -1.03 -16.64
C ARG A 52 9.46 -1.16 -18.13
N ARG A 53 8.59 -1.84 -18.87
CA ARG A 53 8.69 -2.03 -20.32
C ARG A 53 8.18 -0.83 -21.14
N ASN A 54 7.83 0.28 -20.50
CA ASN A 54 7.21 1.46 -21.13
C ASN A 54 5.90 1.17 -21.89
N LEU A 55 5.17 0.13 -21.48
CA LEU A 55 3.87 -0.23 -22.05
C LEU A 55 2.75 0.47 -21.29
N GLU A 56 2.50 1.75 -21.60
CA GLU A 56 1.53 2.59 -20.89
C GLU A 56 0.11 2.01 -20.90
N THR A 57 -0.37 1.55 -22.06
CA THR A 57 -1.69 0.94 -22.20
C THR A 57 -1.83 -0.32 -21.33
N ALA A 58 -0.86 -1.23 -21.40
CA ALA A 58 -0.86 -2.45 -20.58
C ALA A 58 -0.78 -2.14 -19.07
N THR A 59 -0.04 -1.09 -18.69
CA THR A 59 0.01 -0.59 -17.31
C THR A 59 -1.37 -0.14 -16.83
N GLY A 60 -2.07 0.65 -17.66
CA GLY A 60 -3.43 1.12 -17.37
C GLY A 60 -4.45 0.00 -17.27
N ILE A 61 -4.45 -0.94 -18.23
CA ILE A 61 -5.32 -2.11 -18.22
C ILE A 61 -5.08 -2.96 -16.97
N ALA A 62 -3.82 -3.32 -16.69
CA ALA A 62 -3.49 -4.16 -15.54
C ALA A 62 -3.88 -3.50 -14.20
N LEU A 63 -3.62 -2.19 -14.05
CA LEU A 63 -4.06 -1.48 -12.85
C LEU A 63 -5.60 -1.41 -12.76
N GLY A 64 -6.28 -1.22 -13.89
CA GLY A 64 -7.75 -1.25 -13.98
C GLY A 64 -8.32 -2.59 -13.51
N CYS A 65 -7.75 -3.70 -14.00
CA CYS A 65 -8.11 -5.04 -13.54
C CYS A 65 -7.84 -5.23 -12.03
N ALA A 66 -6.71 -4.72 -11.51
CA ALA A 66 -6.44 -4.79 -10.07
C ALA A 66 -7.52 -4.07 -9.26
N VAL A 67 -7.93 -2.87 -9.70
CA VAL A 67 -8.97 -2.05 -9.06
C VAL A 67 -10.36 -2.72 -9.14
N LEU A 68 -10.66 -3.36 -10.26
CA LEU A 68 -11.92 -4.11 -10.43
C LEU A 68 -11.98 -5.35 -9.53
N VAL A 69 -10.85 -6.00 -9.25
CA VAL A 69 -10.78 -7.11 -8.29
C VAL A 69 -10.95 -6.60 -6.86
N LYS A 70 -10.28 -5.50 -6.51
CA LYS A 70 -10.38 -4.87 -5.20
C LYS A 70 -10.06 -3.40 -5.34
N LEU A 71 -10.80 -2.50 -4.70
CA LEU A 71 -10.68 -1.06 -5.01
C LEU A 71 -9.35 -0.41 -4.58
N PHE A 72 -8.69 -0.92 -3.54
CA PHE A 72 -7.54 -0.23 -2.94
C PHE A 72 -6.32 0.02 -3.86
N PRO A 73 -5.97 -0.80 -4.88
CA PRO A 73 -4.84 -0.55 -5.76
C PRO A 73 -4.95 0.77 -6.52
N ILE A 74 -6.10 1.44 -6.55
CA ILE A 74 -6.27 2.77 -7.14
C ILE A 74 -5.29 3.79 -6.54
N VAL A 75 -4.92 3.64 -5.27
CA VAL A 75 -3.95 4.52 -4.58
C VAL A 75 -2.55 4.43 -5.19
N LEU A 76 -2.26 3.39 -5.97
CA LEU A 76 -0.97 3.18 -6.63
C LEU A 76 -0.86 3.93 -7.97
N PHE A 77 -1.98 4.45 -8.49
CA PHE A 77 -2.04 5.15 -9.78
C PHE A 77 -0.97 6.25 -9.92
N PRO A 78 -0.79 7.17 -8.94
CA PRO A 78 0.18 8.27 -9.08
C PRO A 78 1.64 7.81 -9.17
N ALA A 79 1.97 6.63 -8.63
CA ALA A 79 3.32 6.08 -8.71
C ALA A 79 3.61 5.38 -10.04
N LEU A 80 2.58 4.86 -10.72
CA LEU A 80 2.68 4.19 -12.01
C LEU A 80 2.53 5.17 -13.18
N TYR A 81 1.85 6.28 -12.96
CA TYR A 81 1.58 7.29 -13.97
C TYR A 81 2.87 7.97 -14.46
N LYS A 82 3.12 7.91 -15.78
CA LYS A 82 4.19 8.65 -16.43
C LYS A 82 3.66 10.04 -16.79
N ARG A 83 4.25 11.08 -16.20
CA ARG A 83 3.82 12.47 -16.37
C ARG A 83 3.65 12.80 -17.86
N TRP A 84 2.52 13.40 -18.21
CA TRP A 84 2.11 13.77 -19.58
C TRP A 84 1.69 12.63 -20.52
N GLY A 85 1.76 11.37 -20.09
CA GLY A 85 1.32 10.22 -20.90
C GLY A 85 -0.17 9.96 -20.76
N TRP A 86 -0.99 10.27 -21.76
CA TRP A 86 -2.45 10.07 -21.66
C TRP A 86 -2.90 8.61 -21.81
N ARG A 87 -2.05 7.73 -22.35
CA ARG A 87 -2.42 6.35 -22.71
C ARG A 87 -2.74 5.48 -21.49
N MET A 88 -1.94 5.59 -20.42
CA MET A 88 -2.16 4.81 -19.19
C MET A 88 -3.46 5.21 -18.48
N PRO A 89 -3.75 6.50 -18.22
CA PRO A 89 -5.05 6.93 -17.69
C PRO A 89 -6.23 6.53 -18.57
N ALA A 90 -6.12 6.73 -19.89
CA ALA A 90 -7.20 6.37 -20.81
C ALA A 90 -7.48 4.86 -20.81
N ALA A 91 -6.44 4.04 -20.84
CA ALA A 91 -6.56 2.59 -20.78
C ALA A 91 -7.14 2.11 -19.44
N PHE A 92 -6.72 2.71 -18.33
CA PHE A 92 -7.31 2.45 -17.00
C PHE A 92 -8.81 2.77 -16.98
N ALA A 93 -9.19 3.99 -17.38
CA ALA A 93 -10.57 4.45 -17.40
C ALA A 93 -11.45 3.59 -18.32
N LEU A 94 -10.94 3.26 -19.52
CA LEU A 94 -11.64 2.42 -20.48
C LEU A 94 -11.82 0.99 -19.96
N THR A 95 -10.82 0.41 -19.30
CA THR A 95 -10.91 -0.93 -18.69
C THR A 95 -12.02 -0.99 -17.64
N VAL A 96 -12.05 0.01 -16.74
CA VAL A 96 -13.12 0.11 -15.73
C VAL A 96 -14.47 0.33 -16.40
N ALA A 97 -14.58 1.27 -17.34
CA ALA A 97 -15.84 1.56 -18.04
C ALA A 97 -16.40 0.34 -18.79
N ILE A 98 -15.56 -0.40 -19.52
CA ILE A 98 -15.97 -1.62 -20.24
C ILE A 98 -16.45 -2.68 -19.25
N ALA A 99 -15.75 -2.88 -18.14
CA ALA A 99 -16.16 -3.87 -17.14
C ALA A 99 -17.49 -3.52 -16.46
N TYR A 100 -17.78 -2.22 -16.26
CA TYR A 100 -19.04 -1.76 -15.68
C TYR A 100 -20.18 -1.64 -16.71
N LEU A 101 -19.89 -1.60 -18.01
CA LEU A 101 -20.86 -1.38 -19.08
C LEU A 101 -22.08 -2.34 -19.03
N PRO A 102 -21.92 -3.67 -18.82
CA PRO A 102 -23.06 -4.59 -18.74
C PRO A 102 -24.02 -4.28 -17.58
N TYR A 103 -23.50 -3.71 -16.49
CA TYR A 103 -24.25 -3.39 -15.28
C TYR A 103 -24.98 -2.04 -15.35
N LEU A 104 -24.78 -1.25 -16.41
CA LEU A 104 -25.53 0.02 -16.56
C LEU A 104 -27.02 -0.21 -16.81
N SER A 105 -27.39 -1.39 -17.30
CA SER A 105 -28.77 -1.81 -17.53
C SER A 105 -29.65 -1.78 -16.27
N ILE A 106 -29.05 -1.98 -15.09
CA ILE A 106 -29.74 -1.93 -13.78
C ILE A 106 -29.65 -0.55 -13.10
N GLY A 107 -29.06 0.44 -13.77
CA GLY A 107 -28.89 1.82 -13.29
C GLY A 107 -27.56 2.07 -12.56
N TRP A 108 -27.00 3.28 -12.68
CA TRP A 108 -25.64 3.59 -12.21
C TRP A 108 -25.43 3.36 -10.70
N ARG A 109 -26.44 3.61 -9.87
CA ARG A 109 -26.36 3.38 -8.41
C ARG A 109 -26.31 1.88 -8.09
N ALA A 110 -27.09 1.08 -8.80
CA ALA A 110 -27.07 -0.37 -8.64
C ALA A 110 -25.80 -0.98 -9.25
N ALA A 111 -25.25 -0.36 -10.30
CA ALA A 111 -23.98 -0.75 -10.90
C ALA A 111 -22.79 -0.55 -9.94
N LEU A 112 -22.83 0.47 -9.07
CA LEU A 112 -21.87 0.62 -7.97
C LEU A 112 -22.02 -0.49 -6.90
N GLY A 113 -23.11 -1.25 -6.95
CA GLY A 113 -23.33 -2.44 -6.15
C GLY A 113 -23.32 -2.15 -4.66
N TYR A 114 -22.69 -3.06 -3.92
CA TYR A 114 -22.70 -3.07 -2.46
C TYR A 114 -21.72 -2.08 -1.80
N LEU A 115 -21.13 -1.14 -2.56
CA LEU A 115 -20.14 -0.20 -2.01
C LEU A 115 -20.61 0.55 -0.76
N PRO A 116 -21.83 1.13 -0.74
CA PRO A 116 -22.33 1.83 0.45
C PRO A 116 -22.47 0.89 1.66
N GLY A 117 -22.98 -0.33 1.46
CA GLY A 117 -23.09 -1.34 2.51
C GLY A 117 -21.73 -1.77 3.04
N TYR A 118 -20.76 -1.99 2.15
CA TYR A 118 -19.37 -2.28 2.50
C TYR A 118 -18.74 -1.20 3.39
N THR A 119 -19.03 0.08 3.16
CA THR A 119 -18.52 1.15 4.06
C THR A 119 -19.07 1.08 5.47
N GLN A 120 -20.30 0.57 5.62
CA GLN A 120 -20.95 0.40 6.91
C GLN A 120 -20.42 -0.85 7.62
N GLU A 121 -20.41 -2.00 6.94
CA GLU A 121 -19.92 -3.28 7.47
C GLU A 121 -18.47 -3.23 7.93
N GLU A 122 -17.62 -2.62 7.11
CA GLU A 122 -16.20 -2.52 7.43
C GLU A 122 -15.90 -1.48 8.51
N GLY A 123 -16.92 -0.79 9.04
CA GLY A 123 -16.74 0.21 10.09
C GLY A 123 -16.02 1.48 9.62
N LEU A 124 -16.05 1.79 8.32
CA LEU A 124 -15.50 3.04 7.78
C LEU A 124 -16.32 4.25 8.25
N GLN A 125 -17.65 4.10 8.36
CA GLN A 125 -18.54 5.16 8.83
C GLN A 125 -18.46 5.39 10.35
N SER A 126 -18.32 4.33 11.14
CA SER A 126 -18.16 4.41 12.60
C SER A 126 -16.72 4.76 13.02
N GLY A 127 -15.75 4.51 12.14
CA GLY A 127 -14.32 4.65 12.41
C GLY A 127 -13.74 3.49 13.21
N SER A 128 -14.53 2.44 13.50
CA SER A 128 -14.06 1.25 14.21
C SER A 128 -13.01 0.46 13.43
N ARG A 129 -12.92 0.69 12.12
CA ARG A 129 -11.87 0.14 11.25
C ARG A 129 -10.49 0.64 11.61
N PHE A 130 -10.36 1.92 11.94
CA PHE A 130 -9.07 2.59 12.01
C PHE A 130 -8.47 2.44 13.41
N PHE A 131 -7.41 1.63 13.51
CA PHE A 131 -6.68 1.46 14.77
C PHE A 131 -6.17 2.80 15.32
N PHE A 132 -5.52 3.62 14.48
CA PHE A 132 -4.96 4.90 14.92
C PHE A 132 -6.03 5.89 15.41
N LEU A 133 -7.23 5.86 14.84
CA LEU A 133 -8.37 6.64 15.33
C LEU A 133 -8.82 6.12 16.71
N SER A 134 -8.92 4.80 16.87
CA SER A 134 -9.30 4.17 18.14
C SER A 134 -8.27 4.46 19.24
N LEU A 135 -6.98 4.47 18.90
CA LEU A 135 -5.90 4.86 19.80
C LEU A 135 -5.99 6.35 20.17
N ALA A 136 -6.21 7.24 19.19
CA ALA A 136 -6.38 8.68 19.45
C ALA A 136 -7.58 8.96 20.36
N ARG A 137 -8.72 8.29 20.13
CA ARG A 137 -9.90 8.38 21.00
C ARG A 137 -9.64 7.92 22.43
N ARG A 138 -8.81 6.89 22.62
CA ARG A 138 -8.39 6.45 23.97
C ARG A 138 -7.49 7.47 24.68
N LEU A 139 -6.64 8.19 23.94
CA LEU A 139 -5.70 9.15 24.51
C LEU A 139 -6.33 10.52 24.76
N PHE A 140 -7.20 10.98 23.85
CA PHE A 140 -7.73 12.35 23.84
C PHE A 140 -9.23 12.42 24.15
N GLY A 141 -9.91 11.28 24.31
CA GLY A 141 -11.35 11.17 24.54
C GLY A 141 -12.15 11.07 23.23
N GLU A 142 -13.21 10.26 23.24
CA GLU A 142 -14.01 9.98 22.02
C GLU A 142 -14.65 11.23 21.41
N ALA A 143 -15.15 12.15 22.25
CA ALA A 143 -15.80 13.38 21.82
C ALA A 143 -14.85 14.34 21.08
N ASN A 144 -13.54 14.26 21.36
CA ASN A 144 -12.54 15.18 20.81
C ASN A 144 -11.95 14.71 19.48
N VAL A 145 -12.21 13.46 19.06
CA VAL A 145 -11.63 12.88 17.84
C VAL A 145 -12.72 12.35 16.90
N PRO A 146 -13.34 13.23 16.08
CA PRO A 146 -14.34 12.84 15.10
C PRO A 146 -13.77 11.91 14.03
N ASN A 147 -14.57 10.94 13.57
CA ASN A 147 -14.15 10.03 12.49
C ASN A 147 -13.74 10.78 11.21
N MET A 148 -14.52 11.81 10.85
CA MET A 148 -14.27 12.62 9.66
C MET A 148 -12.91 13.32 9.71
N ALA A 149 -12.45 13.76 10.89
CA ALA A 149 -11.14 14.40 11.05
C ALA A 149 -10.01 13.43 10.69
N PHE A 150 -10.13 12.16 11.10
CA PHE A 150 -9.15 11.13 10.75
C PHE A 150 -9.19 10.76 9.26
N ILE A 151 -10.38 10.65 8.67
CA ILE A 151 -10.52 10.37 7.22
C ILE A 151 -9.90 11.50 6.40
N ILE A 152 -10.15 12.77 6.77
CA ILE A 152 -9.54 13.93 6.13
C ILE A 152 -8.02 13.88 6.30
N PHE A 153 -7.52 13.62 7.51
CA PHE A 153 -6.09 13.49 7.76
C PHE A 153 -5.44 12.39 6.90
N ALA A 154 -6.00 11.18 6.90
CA ALA A 154 -5.49 10.07 6.10
C ALA A 154 -5.53 10.39 4.60
N GLY A 155 -6.62 10.99 4.13
CA GLY A 155 -6.79 11.44 2.75
C GLY A 155 -5.75 12.51 2.35
N LEU A 156 -5.47 13.47 3.23
CA LEU A 156 -4.43 14.49 3.03
C LEU A 156 -3.04 13.86 2.98
N VAL A 157 -2.71 12.94 3.88
CA VAL A 157 -1.42 12.23 3.88
C VAL A 157 -1.22 11.47 2.57
N LEU A 158 -2.22 10.69 2.14
CA LEU A 158 -2.16 9.96 0.87
C LEU A 158 -2.06 10.91 -0.33
N SER A 159 -2.82 12.02 -0.32
CA SER A 159 -2.78 13.03 -1.37
C SER A 159 -1.43 13.73 -1.46
N MET A 160 -0.80 14.04 -0.32
CA MET A 160 0.55 14.62 -0.28
C MET A 160 1.59 13.64 -0.83
N ILE A 161 1.51 12.36 -0.47
CA ILE A 161 2.42 11.33 -1.00
C ILE A 161 2.17 11.13 -2.51
N ALA A 162 0.91 11.12 -2.95
CA ALA A 162 0.53 11.04 -4.36
C ALA A 162 1.06 12.22 -5.17
N ALA A 163 0.87 13.44 -4.67
CA ALA A 163 1.42 14.66 -5.25
C ALA A 163 2.96 14.61 -5.30
N TRP A 164 3.60 14.16 -4.23
CA TRP A 164 5.05 13.94 -4.20
C TRP A 164 5.50 12.92 -5.26
N CYS A 165 4.77 11.81 -5.43
CA CYS A 165 5.03 10.82 -6.46
C CYS A 165 4.86 11.39 -7.86
N PHE A 166 3.90 12.29 -8.06
CA PHE A 166 3.60 12.90 -9.35
C PHE A 166 4.60 14.01 -9.74
N PHE A 167 4.93 14.90 -8.80
CA PHE A 167 5.75 16.08 -9.08
C PHE A 167 7.25 15.82 -9.00
N ARG A 168 7.70 14.76 -8.31
CA ARG A 168 9.12 14.45 -8.24
C ARG A 168 9.62 13.86 -9.57
N PRO A 169 10.68 14.43 -10.17
CA PRO A 169 11.36 13.83 -11.32
C PRO A 169 11.78 12.38 -11.02
N GLU A 170 11.76 11.52 -12.04
CA GLU A 170 12.29 10.17 -11.92
C GLU A 170 13.82 10.25 -11.81
N ALA A 171 14.33 10.14 -10.58
CA ALA A 171 15.76 10.20 -10.30
C ALA A 171 16.49 8.88 -10.60
N SER A 172 15.75 7.76 -10.69
CA SER A 172 16.29 6.44 -10.98
C SER A 172 15.23 5.52 -11.58
N ASP A 173 15.66 4.49 -12.29
CA ASP A 173 14.81 3.41 -12.82
C ASP A 173 13.98 2.68 -11.74
N THR A 174 14.40 2.73 -10.48
CA THR A 174 13.69 2.10 -9.35
C THR A 174 12.66 3.02 -8.68
N SER A 175 12.56 4.28 -9.10
CA SER A 175 11.78 5.30 -8.41
C SER A 175 10.28 4.98 -8.39
N TYR A 176 9.70 4.53 -9.49
CA TYR A 176 8.27 4.16 -9.54
C TYR A 176 7.93 2.99 -8.61
N LEU A 177 8.81 1.98 -8.53
CA LEU A 177 8.62 0.82 -7.66
C LEU A 177 8.67 1.21 -6.18
N LYS A 178 9.65 2.05 -5.78
CA LYS A 178 9.76 2.58 -4.42
C LYS A 178 8.56 3.46 -4.05
N ARG A 179 8.13 4.34 -4.96
CA ARG A 179 6.93 5.18 -4.79
C ARG A 179 5.67 4.34 -4.60
N THR A 180 5.51 3.30 -5.41
CA THR A 180 4.40 2.35 -5.30
C THR A 180 4.41 1.66 -3.94
N PHE A 181 5.58 1.19 -3.49
CA PHE A 181 5.72 0.58 -2.17
C PHE A 181 5.40 1.54 -1.02
N ILE A 182 5.84 2.81 -1.12
CA ILE A 182 5.53 3.85 -0.12
C ILE A 182 4.02 4.13 -0.07
N LEU A 183 3.36 4.31 -1.22
CA LEU A 183 1.90 4.54 -1.27
C LEU A 183 1.13 3.33 -0.73
N ALA A 184 1.49 2.12 -1.14
CA ALA A 184 0.89 0.89 -0.63
C ALA A 184 1.06 0.79 0.90
N SER A 185 2.27 1.03 1.40
CA SER A 185 2.57 0.97 2.84
C SER A 185 1.80 2.03 3.61
N ALA A 186 1.79 3.27 3.15
CA ALA A 186 1.05 4.36 3.78
C ALA A 186 -0.45 4.07 3.82
N PHE A 187 -1.00 3.54 2.73
CA PHE A 187 -2.40 3.13 2.67
C PHE A 187 -2.71 2.02 3.68
N ILE A 188 -1.93 0.95 3.72
CA ILE A 188 -2.16 -0.17 4.66
C ILE A 188 -2.00 0.28 6.11
N LEU A 189 -1.01 1.11 6.42
CA LEU A 189 -0.84 1.66 7.76
C LEU A 189 -2.03 2.53 8.16
N LEU A 190 -2.42 3.51 7.33
CA LEU A 190 -3.54 4.42 7.64
C LEU A 190 -4.88 3.69 7.72
N LEU A 191 -5.12 2.73 6.82
CA LEU A 191 -6.33 1.91 6.83
C LEU A 191 -6.38 1.02 8.08
N SER A 192 -5.22 0.55 8.54
CA SER A 192 -5.05 -0.40 9.63
C SER A 192 -6.03 -1.58 9.53
N PRO A 193 -5.97 -2.37 8.44
CA PRO A 193 -6.96 -3.39 8.16
C PRO A 193 -6.96 -4.46 9.25
N ARG A 194 -8.17 -4.86 9.66
CA ARG A 194 -8.39 -5.95 10.63
C ARG A 194 -8.10 -7.33 10.05
N TYR A 195 -8.04 -7.44 8.72
CA TYR A 195 -7.79 -8.69 8.03
C TYR A 195 -6.38 -8.73 7.46
N GLU A 196 -5.74 -9.86 7.67
CA GLU A 196 -4.36 -10.16 7.34
C GLU A 196 -4.06 -10.12 5.84
N TRP A 197 -4.96 -10.57 4.96
CA TRP A 197 -4.72 -10.59 3.51
C TRP A 197 -4.42 -9.23 2.89
N TYR A 198 -4.86 -8.12 3.49
CA TYR A 198 -4.50 -6.77 2.99
C TYR A 198 -2.99 -6.51 3.05
N PHE A 199 -2.29 -7.09 4.03
CA PHE A 199 -0.84 -6.98 4.17
C PHE A 199 -0.10 -7.74 3.07
N ALA A 200 -0.75 -8.71 2.41
CA ALA A 200 -0.15 -9.49 1.33
C ALA A 200 0.27 -8.64 0.12
N LEU A 201 -0.37 -7.48 -0.08
CA LEU A 201 0.04 -6.50 -1.09
C LEU A 201 1.51 -6.07 -0.95
N LEU A 202 2.00 -5.96 0.28
CA LEU A 202 3.31 -5.40 0.58
C LEU A 202 4.44 -6.43 0.40
N ILE A 203 4.13 -7.72 0.53
CA ILE A 203 5.12 -8.79 0.60
C ILE A 203 6.00 -8.87 -0.66
N PRO A 204 5.48 -8.85 -1.90
CA PRO A 204 6.34 -8.99 -3.06
C PRO A 204 7.22 -7.75 -3.31
N PHE A 205 6.91 -6.58 -2.71
CA PHE A 205 7.83 -5.44 -2.72
C PHE A 205 9.10 -5.68 -1.88
N LEU A 206 9.02 -6.52 -0.85
CA LEU A 206 10.16 -6.88 0.00
C LEU A 206 11.23 -7.68 -0.77
N CYS A 207 10.87 -8.27 -1.91
CA CYS A 207 11.83 -8.88 -2.84
C CYS A 207 12.78 -7.84 -3.46
N PHE A 208 12.36 -6.57 -3.55
CA PHE A 208 13.14 -5.48 -4.14
C PHE A 208 13.74 -4.57 -3.08
N VAL A 209 12.96 -4.25 -2.06
CA VAL A 209 13.33 -3.35 -0.96
C VAL A 209 13.32 -4.17 0.33
N PRO A 210 14.44 -4.82 0.70
CA PRO A 210 14.51 -5.59 1.94
C PRO A 210 14.41 -4.61 3.12
N PHE A 211 13.23 -4.55 3.71
CA PHE A 211 12.90 -3.62 4.79
C PHE A 211 12.34 -4.41 5.98
N VAL A 212 13.24 -4.69 6.94
CA VAL A 212 12.96 -5.54 8.11
C VAL A 212 11.70 -5.13 8.88
N PRO A 213 11.44 -3.83 9.17
CA PRO A 213 10.22 -3.45 9.88
C PRO A 213 8.96 -3.89 9.14
N MET A 214 8.93 -3.75 7.82
CA MET A 214 7.76 -4.15 7.02
C MET A 214 7.64 -5.66 6.87
N PHE A 215 8.76 -6.39 6.77
CA PHE A 215 8.73 -7.85 6.84
C PHE A 215 8.16 -8.33 8.18
N ALA A 216 8.61 -7.75 9.30
CA ALA A 216 8.07 -8.06 10.61
C ALA A 216 6.58 -7.73 10.71
N LEU A 217 6.15 -6.55 10.23
CA LEU A 217 4.73 -6.17 10.21
C LEU A 217 3.86 -7.18 9.43
N THR A 218 4.29 -7.53 8.21
CA THR A 218 3.55 -8.47 7.34
C THR A 218 3.56 -9.89 7.89
N ALA A 219 4.64 -10.34 8.54
CA ALA A 219 4.69 -11.64 9.22
C ALA A 219 3.82 -11.64 10.49
N SER A 220 3.87 -10.58 11.30
CA SER A 220 3.06 -10.43 12.50
C SER A 220 1.57 -10.22 12.21
N ALA A 221 1.19 -9.85 10.97
CA ALA A 221 -0.21 -9.76 10.56
C ALA A 221 -0.97 -11.09 10.74
N PHE A 222 -0.26 -12.22 10.79
CA PHE A 222 -0.84 -13.53 11.13
C PHE A 222 -1.51 -13.55 12.52
N LEU A 223 -1.14 -12.64 13.44
CA LEU A 223 -1.80 -12.49 14.74
C LEU A 223 -3.25 -11.98 14.61
N LEU A 224 -3.63 -11.40 13.48
CA LEU A 224 -5.00 -10.94 13.23
C LEU A 224 -6.01 -12.09 13.17
N TYR A 225 -5.57 -13.32 12.90
CA TYR A 225 -6.40 -14.52 13.01
C TYR A 225 -7.00 -14.72 14.41
N LEU A 226 -6.34 -14.21 15.46
CA LEU A 226 -6.88 -14.28 16.81
C LEU A 226 -8.18 -13.47 16.97
N LEU A 227 -8.44 -12.51 16.08
CA LEU A 227 -9.68 -11.72 16.06
C LEU A 227 -10.86 -12.50 15.46
N TRP A 228 -10.62 -13.61 14.77
CA TRP A 228 -11.67 -14.39 14.10
C TRP A 228 -12.43 -15.31 15.06
N PHE A 229 -11.79 -15.76 16.14
CA PHE A 229 -12.34 -16.82 16.99
C PHE A 229 -13.20 -16.28 18.15
N GLU A 230 -12.76 -15.22 18.82
CA GLU A 230 -13.54 -14.56 19.88
C GLU A 230 -13.24 -13.05 19.83
N GLU A 231 -14.26 -12.21 19.57
CA GLU A 231 -14.11 -10.76 19.78
C GLU A 231 -14.36 -10.43 21.25
N LYS A 232 -13.31 -10.42 22.08
CA LYS A 232 -13.41 -9.86 23.43
C LYS A 232 -13.32 -8.33 23.37
N PRO A 233 -13.95 -7.61 24.31
CA PRO A 233 -13.76 -6.17 24.45
C PRO A 233 -12.26 -5.84 24.46
N ASN A 234 -11.84 -4.88 23.63
CA ASN A 234 -10.47 -4.38 23.53
C ASN A 234 -9.43 -5.29 22.85
N GLN A 235 -9.71 -6.55 22.51
CA GLN A 235 -8.72 -7.43 21.87
C GLN A 235 -8.20 -6.87 20.54
N THR A 236 -9.09 -6.32 19.71
CA THR A 236 -8.72 -5.66 18.44
C THR A 236 -7.65 -4.59 18.67
N ILE A 237 -7.84 -3.73 19.66
CA ILE A 237 -6.91 -2.63 19.93
C ILE A 237 -5.60 -3.16 20.49
N ILE A 238 -5.62 -4.20 21.33
CA ILE A 238 -4.42 -4.82 21.89
C ILE A 238 -3.57 -5.46 20.78
N ILE A 239 -4.17 -6.28 19.91
CA ILE A 239 -3.45 -6.96 18.82
C ILE A 239 -2.84 -5.95 17.85
N HIS A 240 -3.62 -4.95 17.42
CA HIS A 240 -3.09 -3.90 16.55
C HIS A 240 -2.01 -3.06 17.26
N PHE A 241 -2.14 -2.81 18.56
CA PHE A 241 -1.09 -2.13 19.33
C PHE A 241 0.22 -2.90 19.29
N TYR A 242 0.21 -4.21 19.57
CA TYR A 242 1.44 -5.02 19.46
C TYR A 242 2.00 -5.04 18.04
N LEU A 243 1.13 -5.22 17.04
CA LEU A 243 1.51 -5.20 15.63
C LEU A 243 2.26 -3.92 15.25
N TYR A 244 1.67 -2.76 15.54
CA TYR A 244 2.24 -1.47 15.17
C TYR A 244 3.33 -0.98 16.12
N ALA A 245 3.34 -1.39 17.38
CA ALA A 245 4.42 -1.10 18.31
C ALA A 245 5.71 -1.80 17.89
N VAL A 246 5.65 -3.09 17.53
CA VAL A 246 6.81 -3.82 17.00
C VAL A 246 7.31 -3.16 15.71
N PHE A 247 6.40 -2.83 14.79
CA PHE A 247 6.76 -2.10 13.58
C PHE A 247 7.43 -0.75 13.87
N GLY A 248 6.87 0.03 14.80
CA GLY A 248 7.39 1.34 15.20
C GLY A 248 8.77 1.25 15.83
N LEU A 249 8.99 0.30 16.75
CA LEU A 249 10.28 0.06 17.39
C LEU A 249 11.35 -0.33 16.36
N LEU A 250 11.02 -1.22 15.43
CA LEU A 250 11.94 -1.63 14.37
C LEU A 250 12.24 -0.48 13.39
N CYS A 251 11.35 0.50 13.24
CA CYS A 251 11.58 1.69 12.44
C CYS A 251 12.57 2.69 13.07
N ILE A 252 12.84 2.64 14.38
CA ILE A 252 13.74 3.57 15.07
C ILE A 252 15.15 3.52 14.48
N PHE A 253 15.69 2.32 14.29
CA PHE A 253 17.05 2.14 13.78
C PHE A 253 17.27 2.66 12.35
N PRO A 254 16.47 2.29 11.33
CA PRO A 254 16.61 2.83 9.99
C PRO A 254 16.33 4.34 9.94
N LEU A 255 15.43 4.85 10.77
CA LEU A 255 15.18 6.29 10.89
C LEU A 255 16.41 7.03 11.47
N TRP A 256 16.99 6.51 12.54
CA TRP A 256 18.21 7.05 13.15
C TRP A 256 19.36 7.10 12.14
N ARG A 257 19.60 6.02 11.40
CA ARG A 257 20.60 5.98 10.32
C ARG A 257 20.34 7.01 9.21
N LEU A 258 19.07 7.24 8.85
CA LEU A 258 18.70 8.24 7.85
C LEU A 258 19.00 9.66 8.33
N LEU A 259 18.67 9.96 9.58
CA LEU A 259 18.92 11.27 10.21
C LEU A 259 20.42 11.53 10.35
N GLU A 260 21.20 10.52 10.77
CA GLU A 260 22.65 10.63 10.89
C GLU A 260 23.31 10.92 9.52
N ARG A 261 22.90 10.22 8.45
CA ARG A 261 23.40 10.47 7.09
C ARG A 261 23.12 11.89 6.63
N ARG A 262 21.90 12.40 6.81
CA ARG A 262 21.56 13.78 6.46
C ARG A 262 22.38 14.80 7.24
N SER A 263 22.53 14.59 8.54
CA SER A 263 23.36 15.46 9.38
C SER A 263 24.82 15.53 8.90
N ARG A 264 25.39 14.38 8.51
CA ARG A 264 26.74 14.31 7.92
C ARG A 264 26.82 15.05 6.58
N GLU A 265 25.84 14.86 5.68
CA GLU A 265 25.78 15.56 4.40
C GLU A 265 25.67 17.08 4.56
N ASP A 266 24.85 17.54 5.50
CA ASP A 266 24.70 18.96 5.82
C ASP A 266 25.97 19.56 6.42
N ALA A 267 26.65 18.82 7.30
CA ALA A 267 27.94 19.22 7.87
C ALA A 267 29.03 19.36 6.80
N ILE A 268 29.07 18.44 5.83
CA ILE A 268 29.97 18.50 4.67
C ILE A 268 29.65 19.73 3.81
N ARG A 269 28.38 19.94 3.44
CA ARG A 269 27.97 21.12 2.66
C ARG A 269 28.38 22.43 3.32
N ARG A 270 28.21 22.54 4.65
CA ARG A 270 28.62 23.75 5.41
C ARG A 270 30.13 23.99 5.41
N ARG A 271 30.96 22.94 5.32
CA ARG A 271 32.43 23.07 5.21
C ARG A 271 32.88 23.58 3.85
N TYR A 272 32.21 23.18 2.76
CA TYR A 272 32.57 23.57 1.40
C TYR A 272 31.97 24.92 0.94
N ILE A 273 31.02 25.50 1.69
CA ILE A 273 30.41 26.81 1.38
C ILE A 273 31.12 27.98 2.11
N ARG A 274 32.10 27.72 2.99
CA ARG A 274 32.92 28.82 3.53
C ARG A 274 33.83 29.38 2.42
N PRO A 275 33.74 30.68 2.08
CA PRO A 275 34.68 31.28 1.13
C PRO A 275 36.11 31.16 1.71
N PRO A 276 37.14 30.98 0.86
CA PRO A 276 38.52 31.05 1.33
C PRO A 276 38.75 32.44 1.94
N VAL A 277 39.23 32.44 3.18
CA VAL A 277 39.66 33.64 3.92
C VAL A 277 40.99 34.12 3.36
#